data_AF-A0A7W1RBC0-F1
#
_entry.id   AF-A0A7W1RBC0-F1
#
_cell.length_a   1.000
_cell.length_b   1.000
_cell.length_c   1.000
_cell.angle_alpha   90.00
_cell.angle_beta   90.00
_cell.angle_gamma   90.00
#
_symmetry.space_group_name_H-M   'P 1'
#
loop_
_entity.id
_entity.type
_entity.pdbx_description
1 polymer ?
#
loop_
_entity_poly.entity_id
_entity_poly.type
_entity_poly.pdbx_seq_one_letter_code
_entity_poly.pdbx_strand_id
1 'polypeptide(L)' 'MLLYDMDVDGLGEMRVAEHFTVAGDQITRIRQIHDTALLRAAGFGQHAED' A
#
# COMPACT_ATOMS: atom_id res chain seq x y z
N MET A 1 12.80 -1.72 6.59
CA MET A 1 11.80 -2.20 5.61
C MET A 1 10.89 -3.16 6.35
N LEU A 2 9.59 -2.87 6.39
CA LEU A 2 8.58 -3.75 6.96
C LEU A 2 7.78 -4.37 5.82
N LEU A 3 7.45 -5.65 5.96
CA LEU A 3 6.53 -6.36 5.08
C LEU A 3 5.45 -6.96 5.96
N TYR A 4 4.20 -6.60 5.69
CA TYR A 4 3.06 -7.06 6.48
C TYR A 4 1.83 -7.18 5.62
N ASP A 5 0.90 -7.98 6.10
CA ASP A 5 -0.44 -8.13 5.54
C ASP A 5 -1.42 -7.31 6.36
N MET A 6 -2.31 -6.63 5.65
CA MET A 6 -3.41 -5.87 6.21
C MET A 6 -4.70 -6.52 5.78
N ASP A 7 -5.56 -6.87 6.73
CA ASP A 7 -6.94 -7.23 6.42
C ASP A 7 -7.73 -5.94 6.17
N VAL A 8 -8.21 -5.77 4.93
CA VAL A 8 -8.93 -4.58 4.51
C VAL A 8 -10.39 -4.94 4.28
N ASP A 9 -11.27 -4.32 5.06
CA ASP A 9 -12.70 -4.57 4.95
C ASP A 9 -13.21 -4.33 3.52
N GLY A 10 -13.95 -5.30 3.00
CA GLY A 10 -14.46 -5.31 1.63
C GLY A 10 -13.44 -5.63 0.52
N LEU A 11 -12.14 -5.75 0.82
CA LEU A 11 -11.08 -6.04 -0.17
C LEU A 11 -10.27 -7.31 0.16
N GLY A 12 -10.27 -7.76 1.41
CA GLY A 12 -9.52 -8.90 1.90
C GLY A 12 -8.07 -8.56 2.22
N GLU A 13 -7.23 -9.60 2.26
CA GLU A 13 -5.84 -9.50 2.67
C GLU A 13 -4.98 -8.77 1.62
N MET A 14 -4.43 -7.61 1.99
CA MET A 14 -3.55 -6.80 1.14
C MET A 14 -2.13 -6.76 1.71
N ARG A 15 -1.15 -7.12 0.88
CA ARG A 15 0.27 -7.02 1.26
C ARG A 15 0.81 -5.60 1.09
N VAL A 16 1.53 -5.13 2.10
CA VAL A 16 2.17 -3.81 2.12
C VAL A 16 3.65 -3.93 2.40
N ALA A 17 4.46 -3.33 1.53
CA ALA A 17 5.86 -3.08 1.78
C ALA A 17 6.04 -1.62 2.22
N GLU A 18 6.55 -1.41 3.43
CA GLU A 18 6.83 -0.10 3.97
C GLU A 18 8.34 0.14 4.10
N HIS A 19 8.76 1.31 3.62
CA HIS A 19 10.11 1.80 3.74
C HIS A 19 10.10 3.21 4.33
N PHE A 20 10.90 3.44 5.37
CA PHE A 20 11.08 4.76 5.94
C PHE A 20 12.56 5.11 6.05
N THR A 21 12.84 6.42 5.99
CA THR A 21 14.17 6.99 6.22
C THR A 21 14.17 7.68 7.57
N VAL A 22 15.20 7.43 8.38
CA VAL A 22 15.41 8.09 9.67
C VAL A 22 16.60 9.04 9.58
N ALA A 23 16.45 10.25 10.12
CA ALA A 23 17.55 11.17 10.36
C ALA A 23 17.36 11.85 11.72
N GLY A 24 18.37 11.79 12.58
CA GLY A 24 18.31 12.36 13.93
C GLY A 24 17.12 11.83 14.74
N ASP A 25 16.97 10.50 14.80
CA ASP A 25 15.91 9.78 15.52
C ASP A 25 14.47 10.10 15.07
N GLN A 26 14.31 10.84 13.98
CA GLN A 26 13.02 11.18 13.40
C GLN A 26 12.87 10.50 12.04
N ILE A 27 11.67 9.97 11.80
CA ILE A 27 11.28 9.50 10.47
C ILE A 27 11.08 10.73 9.58
N THR A 28 11.87 10.84 8.51
CA THR A 28 11.85 11.99 7.58
C THR A 28 11.16 11.67 6.26
N ARG A 29 10.98 10.40 5.94
CA ARG A 29 10.26 9.94 4.76
C ARG A 29 9.61 8.60 5.03
N ILE A 30 8.39 8.42 4.54
CA ILE A 30 7.69 7.15 4.50
C ILE A 30 7.28 6.90 3.04
N ARG A 31 7.50 5.67 2.56
CA ARG A 31 6.97 5.16 1.31
C ARG A 31 6.31 3.82 1.60
N GLN A 32 5.03 3.72 1.29
CA GLN A 32 4.28 2.48 1.29
C GLN A 32 4.04 2.05 -0.16
N ILE A 33 4.18 0.75 -0.40
CA ILE A 33 3.90 0.11 -1.68
C ILE A 33 2.87 -0.98 -1.39
N HIS A 34 1.70 -0.84 -2.02
CA HIS A 34 0.59 -1.76 -1.88
C HIS A 34 0.58 -2.74 -3.05
N ASP A 35 0.39 -4.02 -2.79
CA ASP A 35 0.02 -4.96 -3.86
C ASP A 35 -1.46 -4.72 -4.23
N THR A 36 -1.68 -4.11 -5.40
CA THR A 36 -3.01 -3.72 -5.87
C THR A 36 -3.67 -4.77 -6.77
N ALA A 37 -3.18 -6.03 -6.77
CA ALA A 37 -3.80 -7.11 -7.54
C ALA A 37 -5.29 -7.28 -7.21
N LEU A 38 -5.66 -7.30 -5.92
CA LEU A 38 -7.05 -7.42 -5.46
C LEU A 38 -7.91 -6.21 -5.85
N LEU A 39 -7.38 -5.00 -5.69
CA LEU A 39 -8.04 -3.77 -6.10
C LEU A 39 -8.36 -3.77 -7.61
N ARG A 40 -7.43 -4.20 -8.45
CA ARG A 40 -7.65 -4.31 -9.89
C ARG A 40 -8.68 -5.38 -10.24
N ALA A 41 -8.66 -6.52 -9.56
CA ALA A 41 -9.66 -7.58 -9.75
C ALA A 41 -11.07 -7.12 -9.36
N ALA A 42 -11.19 -6.22 -8.38
CA ALA A 42 -12.43 -5.61 -7.95
C ALA A 42 -12.88 -4.40 -8.82
N GLY A 43 -12.16 -4.10 -9.92
CA GLY A 43 -12.54 -3.05 -10.87
C GLY A 43 -12.10 -1.63 -10.50
N PHE A 44 -11.28 -1.46 -9.46
CA PHE A 44 -10.74 -0.15 -9.11
C PHE A 44 -9.70 0.31 -10.17
N GLY A 45 -9.80 1.57 -10.59
CA GLY A 45 -8.85 2.21 -11.53
C GLY A 45 -9.24 2.18 -13.01
N GLN A 46 -10.46 1.75 -13.35
CA GLN A 46 -10.95 1.68 -14.73
C GLN A 46 -11.66 2.97 -15.23
N HIS A 47 -11.79 4.01 -14.39
CA HIS A 47 -12.36 5.32 -14.76
C HIS A 47 -11.29 6.42 -14.72
N ALA A 48 -10.47 6.52 -15.76
CA ALA A 48 -9.57 7.64 -15.96
C ALA A 48 -9.54 8.05 -17.44
N GLU A 49 -10.70 8.14 -18.09
CA GLU A 49 -10.88 8.81 -19.39
C GLU A 49 -12.28 9.45 -19.42
N ASP A 50 -12.29 10.79 -19.52
CA ASP A 50 -13.12 11.62 -20.42
C ASP A 50 -12.31 12.91 -20.72
#